data_AF-A0A7X9P8M2-F1
#
_entry.id   AF-A0A7X9P8M2-F1
#
_cell.length_a   1.000
_cell.length_b   1.000
_cell.length_c   1.000
_cell.angle_alpha   90.00
_cell.angle_beta   90.00
_cell.angle_gamma   90.00
#
_symmetry.space_group_name_H-M   'P 1'
#
loop_
_entity.id
_entity.type
_entity.pdbx_description
1 polymer ?
#
loop_
_entity_poly.entity_id
_entity_poly.type
_entity_poly.pdbx_seq_one_letter_code
_entity_poly.pdbx_strand_id
1 'polypeptide(L)'
;MRGERNTAAWVTAAIWAAVCLALGAGCSPSDDTVPDARDDAGASEDADVLPDDGDATDADASDAETSGSDPRLASVSPPSGPTAGGTLVTLYGENFAADAAVTFDGLACTGLVVHTARRMTCRTPAHAAGAVDVTVVNTDGRSATLAAAFEYDDAATPRVNWCILHYPPELWVEPDAAAGPIYGRVYVESVTPGAGAGAGVRGQIGIGVLGSDPAGWTWAEATYNVDVDGIVPGDRANDEYAASLLGRAEGDYYYAYRFSLDDGETWLLCDRTGSDDGFDVALAGTLHVLPAPPPSIAWCAIDRPAAATAEKGGDPVAVFARVHVPRVTAGVGPGPGVTAELGRGVSGVAPDAAGWTWTAMTYVADIDGLVPGDLANDEYQGALAAPDDAGEYLYAARFSLDGGTTWTYCDTAGPIYSEVTAGRLTVTEPGTGPLVGWCNLQWPSSLTVAAGATSEPVYGRVWAAGVTPGAGRGAGIRGQVGYGSPSADPATWTWTEADFNVDVDGLAPGDLANDEYWQRLTATTPGTYAYAYRFTMDDGRSWRYCDLDGAAVGEFSIAQAGTLTVE
;
A
#
# COMPACT_ATOMS: atom_id res chain seq x y z
N MET A 1 9.99 36.54 -34.28
CA MET A 1 10.96 36.97 -33.24
C MET A 1 10.98 35.87 -32.19
N ARG A 2 12.16 35.34 -31.81
CA ARG A 2 12.47 34.36 -30.71
C ARG A 2 11.47 33.20 -30.50
N GLY A 3 11.81 31.91 -30.67
CA GLY A 3 13.08 31.24 -30.33
C GLY A 3 13.13 31.06 -28.81
N GLU A 4 13.26 29.87 -28.22
CA GLU A 4 14.08 28.72 -28.64
C GLU A 4 13.39 27.35 -28.45
N ARG A 5 14.05 26.27 -28.89
CA ARG A 5 13.56 24.87 -28.83
C ARG A 5 14.47 24.02 -27.94
N ASN A 6 13.87 23.01 -27.31
CA ASN A 6 14.61 21.90 -26.70
C ASN A 6 15.51 21.19 -27.72
N THR A 7 16.75 20.92 -27.35
CA THR A 7 17.56 19.83 -27.91
C THR A 7 18.42 19.22 -26.81
N ALA A 8 18.16 17.95 -26.49
CA ALA A 8 19.15 17.09 -25.83
C ALA A 8 19.90 16.29 -26.90
N ALA A 9 21.18 15.98 -26.66
CA ALA A 9 21.78 14.63 -26.77
C ALA A 9 23.32 14.65 -26.89
N TRP A 10 23.94 13.52 -26.50
CA TRP A 10 25.32 13.07 -26.81
C TRP A 10 26.47 13.84 -26.11
N VAL A 11 27.64 13.26 -25.75
CA VAL A 11 28.15 11.87 -25.89
C VAL A 11 29.16 11.51 -24.78
N THR A 12 29.56 10.24 -24.73
CA THR A 12 30.43 9.55 -23.75
C THR A 12 31.91 9.97 -23.67
N ALA A 13 32.48 9.83 -22.46
CA ALA A 13 33.83 9.33 -22.09
C ALA A 13 35.11 9.76 -22.86
N ALA A 14 36.16 10.17 -22.11
CA ALA A 14 37.41 9.37 -21.95
C ALA A 14 38.63 10.15 -21.37
N ILE A 15 39.46 9.42 -20.60
CA ILE A 15 40.94 9.53 -20.45
C ILE A 15 41.58 10.50 -19.43
N TRP A 16 42.71 9.99 -18.92
CA TRP A 16 43.55 10.37 -17.78
C TRP A 16 44.77 11.26 -18.13
N ALA A 17 45.19 12.03 -17.13
CA ALA A 17 46.59 12.22 -16.65
C ALA A 17 47.56 13.30 -17.23
N ALA A 18 48.33 13.82 -16.25
CA ALA A 18 49.66 14.47 -16.31
C ALA A 18 49.70 15.95 -16.77
N VAL A 19 50.59 16.83 -16.27
CA VAL A 19 51.81 16.69 -15.44
C VAL A 19 51.90 17.84 -14.42
N CYS A 20 52.31 17.56 -13.18
CA CYS A 20 52.97 18.57 -12.31
C CYS A 20 54.48 18.35 -12.34
N LEU A 21 55.26 19.40 -12.63
CA LEU A 21 56.71 19.39 -12.57
C LEU A 21 57.24 20.75 -12.10
N ALA A 22 57.80 20.80 -10.87
CA ALA A 22 58.89 21.70 -10.48
C ALA A 22 59.23 21.56 -8.98
N LEU A 23 60.44 21.04 -8.69
CA LEU A 23 61.28 21.32 -7.49
C LEU A 23 60.71 20.94 -6.09
N GLY A 24 61.35 20.11 -5.25
CA GLY A 24 62.60 19.36 -5.36
C GLY A 24 63.03 18.80 -3.99
N ALA A 25 63.86 17.73 -4.00
CA ALA A 25 64.33 16.94 -2.84
C ALA A 25 63.26 16.07 -2.11
N GLY A 26 63.51 14.83 -1.71
CA GLY A 26 64.67 13.96 -1.99
C GLY A 26 65.17 13.17 -0.76
N CYS A 27 64.60 11.99 -0.51
CA CYS A 27 65.20 10.94 0.32
C CYS A 27 64.64 9.56 -0.06
N SER A 28 65.53 8.59 -0.25
CA SER A 28 65.20 7.16 -0.35
C SER A 28 65.71 6.48 0.92
N PRO A 29 64.97 5.54 1.53
CA PRO A 29 65.54 4.68 2.56
C PRO A 29 66.50 3.67 1.92
N SER A 30 67.60 3.40 2.60
CA SER A 30 68.54 2.31 2.33
C SER A 30 68.06 1.02 2.99
N ASP A 31 68.20 -0.11 2.30
CA ASP A 31 67.96 -1.45 2.86
C ASP A 31 69.27 -2.24 2.95
N ASP A 32 69.30 -3.22 3.86
CA ASP A 32 70.47 -3.96 4.32
C ASP A 32 71.05 -4.94 3.27
N THR A 33 72.35 -5.24 3.37
CA THR A 33 72.87 -6.58 3.03
C THR A 33 74.28 -6.83 3.59
N VAL A 34 74.31 -7.66 4.65
CA VAL A 34 75.32 -8.63 5.13
C VAL A 34 76.69 -8.71 4.40
N PRO A 35 77.83 -8.77 5.13
CA PRO A 35 79.19 -8.80 4.57
C PRO A 35 79.71 -10.21 4.23
N ASP A 36 80.75 -10.31 3.39
CA ASP A 36 81.62 -11.50 3.33
C ASP A 36 83.08 -11.17 2.94
N ALA A 37 83.98 -12.00 3.51
CA ALA A 37 85.34 -12.37 3.10
C ALA A 37 86.47 -11.33 2.88
N ARG A 38 87.52 -11.47 3.72
CA ARG A 38 88.95 -11.77 3.36
C ARG A 38 89.75 -10.77 2.50
N ASP A 39 91.06 -10.59 2.64
CA ASP A 39 92.12 -11.00 3.60
C ASP A 39 93.24 -9.95 3.41
N ASP A 40 93.97 -9.51 4.44
CA ASP A 40 95.45 -9.47 4.38
C ASP A 40 96.17 -9.02 5.69
N ALA A 41 97.34 -9.61 5.88
CA ALA A 41 98.21 -9.67 7.06
C ALA A 41 98.82 -8.35 7.60
N GLY A 42 99.31 -8.37 8.85
CA GLY A 42 100.08 -7.22 9.39
C GLY A 42 100.86 -7.26 10.72
N ALA A 43 101.12 -8.40 11.40
CA ALA A 43 101.99 -8.53 12.61
C ALA A 43 101.56 -7.73 13.89
N SER A 44 101.98 -8.03 15.13
CA SER A 44 103.08 -8.89 15.66
C SER A 44 102.75 -9.42 17.08
N GLU A 45 103.33 -10.58 17.46
CA GLU A 45 103.87 -11.01 18.79
C GLU A 45 103.18 -10.54 20.10
N ASP A 46 103.00 -11.30 21.19
CA ASP A 46 103.24 -12.70 21.60
C ASP A 46 102.62 -12.84 23.02
N ALA A 47 102.41 -13.99 23.67
CA ALA A 47 102.31 -15.42 23.36
C ALA A 47 101.93 -16.14 24.69
N ASP A 48 101.30 -17.33 24.70
CA ASP A 48 101.45 -18.23 25.86
C ASP A 48 101.09 -19.72 25.65
N VAL A 49 101.69 -20.51 26.54
CA VAL A 49 101.84 -21.97 26.67
C VAL A 49 100.58 -22.86 26.64
N LEU A 50 100.72 -24.05 26.03
CA LEU A 50 99.97 -25.31 26.27
C LEU A 50 100.97 -26.38 26.81
N PRO A 51 100.60 -27.48 27.51
CA PRO A 51 99.46 -28.40 27.22
C PRO A 51 98.65 -28.88 28.47
N ASP A 52 97.43 -29.43 28.35
CA ASP A 52 97.03 -30.88 28.38
C ASP A 52 97.31 -31.56 29.75
N ASP A 53 96.51 -32.45 30.37
CA ASP A 53 95.31 -33.23 30.00
C ASP A 53 94.40 -33.36 31.27
N GLY A 54 93.18 -33.91 31.20
CA GLY A 54 92.53 -34.49 32.41
C GLY A 54 91.00 -34.64 32.44
N ASP A 55 90.51 -35.87 32.33
CA ASP A 55 89.09 -36.27 32.40
C ASP A 55 88.60 -36.61 33.83
N ALA A 56 87.30 -36.40 34.07
CA ALA A 56 86.41 -36.91 35.13
C ALA A 56 86.89 -36.93 36.61
N THR A 57 86.20 -36.19 37.49
CA THR A 57 84.99 -36.65 38.22
C THR A 57 84.63 -35.66 39.35
N ASP A 58 83.43 -35.08 39.34
CA ASP A 58 82.44 -35.32 40.41
C ASP A 58 81.04 -34.90 39.93
N ALA A 59 80.01 -35.55 40.44
CA ALA A 59 78.62 -35.19 40.22
C ALA A 59 78.06 -34.59 41.51
N ASP A 60 78.18 -33.26 41.66
CA ASP A 60 77.33 -32.54 42.60
C ASP A 60 76.23 -31.82 41.81
N ALA A 61 74.98 -32.10 42.19
CA ALA A 61 73.82 -31.48 41.58
C ALA A 61 73.63 -30.10 42.21
N SER A 62 74.43 -29.12 41.77
CA SER A 62 74.17 -27.74 42.11
C SER A 62 72.79 -27.36 41.59
N ASP A 63 71.89 -26.98 42.51
CA ASP A 63 70.65 -26.29 42.15
C ASP A 63 71.02 -25.13 41.23
N ALA A 64 70.63 -25.24 39.96
CA ALA A 64 70.64 -24.11 39.05
C ALA A 64 69.45 -23.22 39.43
N GLU A 65 69.57 -22.56 40.58
CA GLU A 65 68.92 -21.29 40.84
C GLU A 65 69.27 -20.39 39.66
N THR A 66 68.35 -20.34 38.69
CA THR A 66 68.41 -19.36 37.62
C THR A 66 68.39 -18.02 38.29
N SER A 67 69.57 -17.38 38.31
CA SER A 67 69.82 -16.03 38.81
C SER A 67 69.15 -15.02 37.86
N GLY A 68 67.83 -15.15 37.74
CA GLY A 68 66.95 -14.24 37.06
C GLY A 68 66.93 -12.96 37.87
N SER A 69 67.33 -11.88 37.22
CA SER A 69 67.16 -10.55 37.75
C SER A 69 65.67 -10.25 37.85
N ASP A 70 65.23 -9.73 39.00
CA ASP A 70 63.84 -9.32 39.18
C ASP A 70 63.41 -8.35 38.05
N PRO A 71 62.18 -8.48 37.53
CA PRO A 71 61.65 -7.48 36.62
C PRO A 71 61.61 -6.13 37.34
N ARG A 72 61.68 -5.03 36.58
CA ARG A 72 61.49 -3.68 37.11
C ARG A 72 60.59 -2.91 36.18
N LEU A 73 59.39 -2.54 36.63
CA LEU A 73 58.53 -1.59 35.91
C LEU A 73 58.92 -0.16 36.32
N ALA A 74 59.26 0.68 35.34
CA ALA A 74 59.73 2.05 35.56
C ALA A 74 58.68 3.11 35.18
N SER A 75 57.88 2.87 34.13
CA SER A 75 56.75 3.74 33.76
C SER A 75 55.76 3.05 32.82
N VAL A 76 54.55 3.60 32.78
CA VAL A 76 53.48 3.28 31.81
C VAL A 76 53.15 4.57 31.04
N SER A 77 52.99 4.48 29.73
CA SER A 77 52.71 5.64 28.86
C SER A 77 51.66 5.29 27.78
N PRO A 78 50.55 6.04 27.67
CA PRO A 78 50.12 7.13 28.55
C PRO A 78 49.84 6.64 29.98
N PRO A 79 49.93 7.52 30.99
CA PRO A 79 49.67 7.19 32.39
C PRO A 79 48.18 7.25 32.77
N SER A 80 47.27 7.44 31.82
CA SER A 80 45.82 7.49 32.07
C SER A 80 45.01 7.08 30.84
N GLY A 81 43.71 6.80 31.05
CA GLY A 81 42.75 6.48 30.00
C GLY A 81 41.35 6.18 30.53
N PRO A 82 40.36 5.91 29.65
CA PRO A 82 38.96 5.71 30.00
C PRO A 82 38.71 4.50 30.90
N THR A 83 37.69 4.60 31.76
CA THR A 83 37.14 3.49 32.58
C THR A 83 36.70 2.28 31.74
N ALA A 84 36.30 2.50 30.49
CA ALA A 84 36.02 1.44 29.51
C ALA A 84 37.26 0.61 29.07
N GLY A 85 38.47 1.06 29.36
CA GLY A 85 39.71 0.39 28.98
C GLY A 85 40.08 0.55 27.51
N GLY A 86 40.89 -0.39 27.00
CA GLY A 86 41.31 -0.44 25.60
C GLY A 86 42.51 0.45 25.23
N THR A 87 42.98 1.32 26.13
CA THR A 87 44.14 2.21 25.93
C THR A 87 45.38 1.39 25.61
N LEU A 88 45.98 1.61 24.42
CA LEU A 88 47.26 1.01 24.07
C LEU A 88 48.36 1.71 24.86
N VAL A 89 48.89 1.04 25.88
CA VAL A 89 49.99 1.52 26.72
C VAL A 89 51.31 0.88 26.32
N THR A 90 52.39 1.65 26.49
CA THR A 90 53.77 1.16 26.45
C THR A 90 54.32 1.13 27.88
N LEU A 91 54.80 -0.04 28.31
CA LEU A 91 55.44 -0.25 29.60
C LEU A 91 56.94 -0.25 29.41
N TYR A 92 57.65 0.58 30.19
CA TYR A 92 59.10 0.70 30.17
C TYR A 92 59.71 0.16 31.45
N GLY A 93 60.84 -0.53 31.35
CA GLY A 93 61.44 -1.19 32.50
C GLY A 93 62.70 -1.97 32.18
N GLU A 94 62.96 -3.02 32.97
CA GLU A 94 64.10 -3.92 32.87
C GLU A 94 63.68 -5.36 33.20
N ASN A 95 64.44 -6.32 32.64
CA ASN A 95 64.34 -7.76 32.89
C ASN A 95 62.96 -8.40 32.62
N PHE A 96 62.22 -7.88 31.64
CA PHE A 96 60.97 -8.51 31.19
C PHE A 96 61.23 -9.82 30.44
N ALA A 97 60.60 -10.91 30.86
CA ALA A 97 60.59 -12.18 30.14
C ALA A 97 59.71 -12.10 28.88
N ALA A 98 60.01 -12.91 27.85
CA ALA A 98 59.27 -12.91 26.57
C ALA A 98 57.77 -13.22 26.75
N ASP A 99 57.45 -14.13 27.68
CA ASP A 99 56.09 -14.56 28.00
C ASP A 99 55.62 -14.02 29.38
N ALA A 100 56.08 -12.82 29.76
CA ALA A 100 55.62 -12.15 30.98
C ALA A 100 54.09 -11.88 30.92
N ALA A 101 53.46 -11.82 32.09
CA ALA A 101 52.08 -11.37 32.26
C ALA A 101 52.04 -9.95 32.85
N VAL A 102 51.01 -9.18 32.50
CA VAL A 102 50.81 -7.81 33.00
C VAL A 102 49.36 -7.61 33.45
N THR A 103 49.17 -7.07 34.65
CA THR A 103 47.85 -6.79 35.24
C THR A 103 47.73 -5.35 35.74
N PHE A 104 46.51 -4.81 35.69
CA PHE A 104 46.08 -3.51 36.20
C PHE A 104 45.07 -3.78 37.32
N ASP A 105 45.44 -3.50 38.57
CA ASP A 105 44.73 -3.94 39.79
C ASP A 105 44.28 -5.43 39.74
N GLY A 106 45.20 -6.31 39.30
CA GLY A 106 44.92 -7.74 39.15
C GLY A 106 44.16 -8.15 37.88
N LEU A 107 43.56 -7.22 37.12
CA LEU A 107 42.94 -7.51 35.83
C LEU A 107 43.99 -7.60 34.72
N ALA A 108 44.03 -8.71 33.99
CA ALA A 108 44.99 -8.92 32.90
C ALA A 108 44.77 -7.94 31.73
N CYS A 109 45.85 -7.31 31.25
CA CYS A 109 45.78 -6.51 30.03
C CYS A 109 45.77 -7.40 28.77
N THR A 110 45.18 -6.89 27.69
CA THR A 110 44.94 -7.68 26.45
C THR A 110 45.95 -7.34 25.35
N GLY A 111 46.23 -8.30 24.46
CA GLY A 111 47.14 -8.09 23.34
C GLY A 111 48.58 -7.74 23.75
N LEU A 112 49.07 -8.34 24.83
CA LEU A 112 50.42 -8.10 25.33
C LEU A 112 51.48 -8.58 24.33
N VAL A 113 52.42 -7.67 24.01
CA VAL A 113 53.59 -7.92 23.18
C VAL A 113 54.83 -7.44 23.93
N VAL A 114 55.74 -8.36 24.24
CA VAL A 114 57.06 -8.05 24.78
C VAL A 114 58.00 -7.78 23.61
N HIS A 115 58.46 -6.53 23.47
CA HIS A 115 59.34 -6.12 22.36
C HIS A 115 60.80 -6.40 22.68
N THR A 116 61.19 -6.12 23.93
CA THR A 116 62.52 -6.37 24.48
C THR A 116 62.39 -6.56 25.99
N ALA A 117 63.46 -7.01 26.66
CA ALA A 117 63.55 -7.04 28.11
C ALA A 117 63.38 -5.66 28.81
N ARG A 118 63.16 -4.57 28.06
CA ARG A 118 62.94 -3.20 28.56
C ARG A 118 61.67 -2.52 28.07
N ARG A 119 60.90 -3.14 27.16
CA ARG A 119 59.68 -2.55 26.58
C ARG A 119 58.62 -3.58 26.27
N MET A 120 57.41 -3.35 26.77
CA MET A 120 56.20 -4.11 26.42
C MET A 120 55.09 -3.16 25.95
N THR A 121 54.09 -3.69 25.24
CA THR A 121 52.85 -2.95 24.93
C THR A 121 51.64 -3.87 25.17
N CYS A 122 50.57 -3.34 25.76
CA CYS A 122 49.27 -4.03 25.82
C CYS A 122 48.12 -3.01 25.89
N ARG A 123 46.87 -3.50 25.88
CA ARG A 123 45.67 -2.69 26.05
C ARG A 123 45.08 -2.87 27.44
N THR A 124 44.79 -1.76 28.12
CA THR A 124 44.19 -1.76 29.46
C THR A 124 42.85 -2.51 29.48
N PRO A 125 42.53 -3.26 30.55
CA PRO A 125 41.18 -3.78 30.78
C PRO A 125 40.21 -2.64 31.13
N ALA A 126 38.91 -2.94 31.15
CA ALA A 126 37.92 -2.04 31.76
C ALA A 126 38.05 -2.07 33.28
N HIS A 127 37.90 -0.92 33.94
CA HIS A 127 38.06 -0.78 35.40
C HIS A 127 37.27 0.42 35.92
N ALA A 128 36.97 0.44 37.23
CA ALA A 128 36.38 1.60 37.89
C ALA A 128 37.35 2.80 37.90
N ALA A 129 36.81 4.02 38.06
CA ALA A 129 37.63 5.23 38.08
C ALA A 129 38.62 5.24 39.26
N GLY A 130 39.83 5.75 39.02
CA GLY A 130 40.89 5.90 40.01
C GLY A 130 42.27 5.38 39.56
N ALA A 131 43.29 5.76 40.32
CA ALA A 131 44.66 5.24 40.20
C ALA A 131 44.75 3.75 40.52
N VAL A 132 45.39 2.98 39.66
CA VAL A 132 45.66 1.54 39.85
C VAL A 132 47.14 1.20 39.85
N ASP A 133 47.46 0.12 40.55
CA ASP A 133 48.77 -0.51 40.53
C ASP A 133 48.91 -1.38 39.27
N VAL A 134 50.08 -1.31 38.62
CA VAL A 134 50.40 -2.15 37.46
C VAL A 134 51.48 -3.14 37.83
N THR A 135 51.17 -4.43 37.70
CA THR A 135 52.08 -5.54 38.06
C THR A 135 52.53 -6.30 36.83
N VAL A 136 53.84 -6.51 36.72
CA VAL A 136 54.47 -7.43 35.76
C VAL A 136 54.87 -8.70 36.51
N VAL A 137 54.58 -9.87 35.95
CA VAL A 137 55.00 -11.18 36.47
C VAL A 137 55.73 -11.94 35.37
N ASN A 138 56.99 -12.29 35.60
CA ASN A 138 57.76 -13.15 34.70
C ASN A 138 57.37 -14.62 34.87
N THR A 139 57.71 -15.46 33.88
CA THR A 139 57.39 -16.90 33.89
C THR A 139 58.07 -17.71 35.01
N ASP A 140 59.10 -17.16 35.63
CA ASP A 140 59.77 -17.70 36.82
C ASP A 140 59.09 -17.33 38.14
N GLY A 141 57.96 -16.60 38.08
CA GLY A 141 57.20 -16.13 39.23
C GLY A 141 57.72 -14.85 39.88
N ARG A 142 58.84 -14.29 39.41
CA ARG A 142 59.35 -12.99 39.89
C ARG A 142 58.46 -11.86 39.38
N SER A 143 58.18 -10.86 40.22
CA SER A 143 57.20 -9.81 39.92
C SER A 143 57.63 -8.42 40.35
N ALA A 144 57.17 -7.40 39.62
CA ALA A 144 57.31 -6.00 40.01
C ALA A 144 56.01 -5.24 39.82
N THR A 145 55.63 -4.50 40.85
CA THR A 145 54.46 -3.63 40.87
C THR A 145 54.93 -2.17 40.90
N LEU A 146 54.40 -1.36 39.97
CA LEU A 146 54.50 0.09 40.04
C LEU A 146 53.17 0.60 40.59
N ALA A 147 53.21 1.21 41.78
CA ALA A 147 52.02 1.70 42.47
C ALA A 147 51.47 2.96 41.80
N ALA A 148 50.13 3.08 41.73
CA ALA A 148 49.43 4.20 41.08
C ALA A 148 49.99 4.55 39.68
N ALA A 149 50.29 3.52 38.88
CA ALA A 149 50.99 3.64 37.59
C ALA A 149 50.09 4.07 36.43
N PHE A 150 48.77 3.91 36.58
CA PHE A 150 47.79 4.27 35.57
C PHE A 150 46.51 4.81 36.23
N GLU A 151 45.97 5.92 35.75
CA GLU A 151 44.69 6.49 36.19
C GLU A 151 43.56 6.11 35.23
N TYR A 152 42.53 5.43 35.74
CA TYR A 152 41.27 5.30 35.02
C TYR A 152 40.41 6.54 35.24
N ASP A 153 40.33 7.38 34.21
CA ASP A 153 39.58 8.63 34.22
C ASP A 153 38.20 8.43 33.57
N ASP A 154 37.14 8.66 34.33
CA ASP A 154 35.77 8.56 33.85
C ASP A 154 35.42 9.70 32.87
N ALA A 155 36.04 10.88 33.02
CA ALA A 155 35.87 11.97 32.09
C ALA A 155 36.41 11.61 30.70
N ALA A 156 37.48 10.81 30.63
CA ALA A 156 38.09 10.33 29.40
C ALA A 156 37.28 9.23 28.67
N THR A 157 36.24 8.67 29.28
CA THR A 157 35.34 7.70 28.64
C THR A 157 34.43 8.39 27.63
N PRO A 158 34.54 8.07 26.32
CA PRO A 158 33.67 8.65 25.30
C PRO A 158 32.20 8.29 25.58
N ARG A 159 31.35 9.30 25.65
CA ARG A 159 29.92 9.18 25.92
C ARG A 159 29.21 10.38 25.30
N VAL A 160 27.89 10.35 25.21
CA VAL A 160 27.14 11.58 24.92
C VAL A 160 27.26 12.53 26.11
N ASN A 161 27.92 13.67 25.92
CA ASN A 161 28.17 14.64 26.97
C ASN A 161 26.95 15.54 27.20
N TRP A 162 26.22 15.89 26.13
CA TRP A 162 25.01 16.70 26.20
C TRP A 162 24.11 16.49 24.96
N CYS A 163 22.80 16.67 25.11
CA CYS A 163 21.88 16.77 23.98
C CYS A 163 20.64 17.60 24.30
N ILE A 164 19.86 17.97 23.27
CA ILE A 164 18.59 18.72 23.40
C ILE A 164 17.62 18.37 22.26
N LEU A 165 16.32 18.41 22.54
CA LEU A 165 15.28 18.58 21.51
C LEU A 165 15.24 20.07 21.12
N HIS A 166 15.81 20.40 19.96
CA HIS A 166 16.04 21.79 19.56
C HIS A 166 14.77 22.49 19.04
N TYR A 167 14.12 21.92 18.01
CA TYR A 167 12.95 22.53 17.37
C TYR A 167 12.17 21.51 16.52
N PRO A 168 10.84 21.61 16.37
CA PRO A 168 9.93 22.43 17.17
C PRO A 168 9.65 21.80 18.54
N PRO A 169 9.22 22.60 19.54
CA PRO A 169 8.78 22.11 20.85
C PRO A 169 7.33 21.61 20.86
N GLU A 170 6.55 21.91 19.82
CA GLU A 170 5.12 21.64 19.72
C GLU A 170 4.72 21.53 18.23
N LEU A 171 3.85 20.58 17.89
CA LEU A 171 3.39 20.31 16.52
C LEU A 171 1.90 19.95 16.49
N TRP A 172 1.25 20.29 15.38
CA TRP A 172 -0.13 19.91 15.06
C TRP A 172 -0.16 19.22 13.71
N VAL A 173 -0.78 18.03 13.65
CA VAL A 173 -0.93 17.26 12.41
C VAL A 173 -2.31 16.60 12.34
N GLU A 174 -2.73 16.29 11.12
CA GLU A 174 -3.83 15.36 10.90
C GLU A 174 -3.37 13.90 11.15
N PRO A 175 -4.30 12.97 11.45
CA PRO A 175 -3.98 11.54 11.50
C PRO A 175 -3.29 11.06 10.22
N ASP A 176 -2.37 10.10 10.38
CA ASP A 176 -1.53 9.51 9.33
C ASP A 176 -0.59 10.48 8.57
N ALA A 177 -0.63 11.79 8.83
CA ALA A 177 0.26 12.77 8.21
C ALA A 177 1.66 12.76 8.85
N ALA A 178 2.71 13.05 8.08
CA ALA A 178 4.07 13.16 8.61
C ALA A 178 4.24 14.46 9.44
N ALA A 179 4.75 14.33 10.66
CA ALA A 179 5.02 15.40 11.61
C ALA A 179 6.52 15.71 11.65
N GLY A 180 6.94 16.85 11.09
CA GLY A 180 8.33 17.28 11.06
C GLY A 180 8.67 18.16 9.84
N PRO A 181 9.97 18.38 9.57
CA PRO A 181 11.12 17.85 10.31
C PRO A 181 11.20 18.38 11.75
N ILE A 182 11.62 17.51 12.65
CA ILE A 182 11.96 17.77 14.05
C ILE A 182 13.48 17.62 14.16
N TYR A 183 14.11 18.44 14.99
CA TYR A 183 15.56 18.59 15.11
C TYR A 183 15.99 18.38 16.56
N GLY A 184 17.00 17.53 16.75
CA GLY A 184 17.73 17.37 18.01
C GLY A 184 19.19 17.74 17.80
N ARG A 185 19.87 18.19 18.85
CA ARG A 185 21.32 18.47 18.83
C ARG A 185 22.05 17.64 19.85
N VAL A 186 23.31 17.33 19.56
CA VAL A 186 24.16 16.46 20.37
C VAL A 186 25.59 16.98 20.46
N TYR A 187 26.18 16.88 21.65
CA TYR A 187 27.58 17.15 21.93
C TYR A 187 28.26 15.86 22.38
N VAL A 188 29.35 15.49 21.71
CA VAL A 188 30.25 14.41 22.13
C VAL A 188 31.67 14.94 22.12
N GLU A 189 32.29 14.95 23.29
CA GLU A 189 33.62 15.49 23.49
C GLU A 189 34.65 14.80 22.58
N SER A 190 35.43 15.61 21.86
CA SER A 190 36.39 15.17 20.84
C SER A 190 35.81 14.44 19.62
N VAL A 191 34.48 14.36 19.46
CA VAL A 191 33.82 13.74 18.30
C VAL A 191 33.02 14.77 17.49
N THR A 192 32.01 15.44 18.06
CA THR A 192 31.21 16.47 17.37
C THR A 192 31.94 17.81 17.09
N PRO A 193 33.11 18.13 17.69
CA PRO A 193 33.94 19.24 17.21
C PRO A 193 34.71 18.97 15.90
N GLY A 194 34.61 17.77 15.33
CA GLY A 194 35.16 17.43 14.02
C GLY A 194 34.19 17.81 12.90
N ALA A 195 34.69 17.96 11.66
CA ALA A 195 33.85 18.36 10.54
C ALA A 195 32.95 17.22 10.04
N GLY A 196 31.65 17.50 9.92
CA GLY A 196 30.63 16.54 9.51
C GLY A 196 30.17 15.61 10.64
N ALA A 197 29.30 14.65 10.31
CA ALA A 197 28.68 13.76 11.31
C ALA A 197 29.71 13.06 12.22
N GLY A 198 29.61 13.32 13.53
CA GLY A 198 30.43 12.70 14.56
C GLY A 198 30.45 11.17 14.45
N ALA A 199 31.65 10.60 14.34
CA ALA A 199 31.82 9.17 14.12
C ALA A 199 31.23 8.33 15.26
N GLY A 200 30.31 7.42 14.93
CA GLY A 200 29.61 6.56 15.89
C GLY A 200 28.41 7.20 16.59
N VAL A 201 28.13 8.48 16.35
CA VAL A 201 26.97 9.17 16.94
C VAL A 201 25.68 8.74 16.24
N ARG A 202 24.75 8.17 17.02
CA ARG A 202 23.43 7.74 16.56
C ARG A 202 22.34 8.51 17.29
N GLY A 203 21.45 9.15 16.54
CA GLY A 203 20.28 9.85 17.07
C GLY A 203 18.98 9.08 16.79
N GLN A 204 18.04 9.12 17.73
CA GLN A 204 16.68 8.64 17.54
C GLN A 204 15.67 9.65 18.08
N ILE A 205 14.50 9.70 17.45
CA ILE A 205 13.32 10.39 17.98
C ILE A 205 12.32 9.37 18.53
N GLY A 206 11.80 9.62 19.72
CA GLY A 206 10.81 8.79 20.38
C GLY A 206 9.45 9.46 20.41
N ILE A 207 8.38 8.67 20.39
CA ILE A 207 7.00 9.13 20.60
C ILE A 207 6.22 8.18 21.52
N GLY A 208 5.48 8.75 22.47
CA GLY A 208 4.63 8.04 23.41
C GLY A 208 3.36 8.83 23.77
N VAL A 209 2.40 8.15 24.40
CA VAL A 209 1.15 8.78 24.89
C VAL A 209 1.48 9.81 25.97
N LEU A 210 0.73 10.90 26.04
CA LEU A 210 0.90 11.94 27.06
C LEU A 210 1.02 11.34 28.48
N GLY A 211 2.11 11.68 29.19
CA GLY A 211 2.41 11.20 30.55
C GLY A 211 2.96 9.77 30.64
N SER A 212 3.23 9.08 29.54
CA SER A 212 3.83 7.74 29.54
C SER A 212 5.37 7.76 29.68
N ASP A 213 5.92 6.72 30.31
CA ASP A 213 7.36 6.51 30.49
C ASP A 213 8.07 6.29 29.13
N PRO A 214 9.17 7.02 28.83
CA PRO A 214 10.02 6.83 27.64
C PRO A 214 10.45 5.39 27.33
N ALA A 215 10.54 4.53 28.35
CA ALA A 215 10.85 3.11 28.17
C ALA A 215 9.78 2.36 27.34
N GLY A 216 8.54 2.85 27.32
CA GLY A 216 7.44 2.31 26.51
C GLY A 216 7.22 3.02 25.15
N TRP A 217 8.06 4.00 24.80
CA TRP A 217 7.87 4.80 23.58
C TRP A 217 8.33 4.05 22.33
N THR A 218 7.77 4.43 21.17
CA THR A 218 8.25 3.96 19.86
C THR A 218 9.36 4.88 19.38
N TRP A 219 10.51 4.31 19.00
CA TRP A 219 11.70 5.05 18.55
C TRP A 219 11.96 4.85 17.06
N ALA A 220 12.35 5.92 16.37
CA ALA A 220 12.74 5.95 14.96
C ALA A 220 14.11 6.61 14.80
N GLU A 221 14.90 6.18 13.81
CA GLU A 221 16.21 6.77 13.51
C GLU A 221 16.08 8.25 13.09
N ALA A 222 16.99 9.07 13.59
CA ALA A 222 17.22 10.43 13.11
C ALA A 222 18.44 10.45 12.18
N THR A 223 18.34 11.20 11.10
CA THR A 223 19.44 11.40 10.15
C THR A 223 20.21 12.67 10.51
N TYR A 224 21.54 12.64 10.44
CA TYR A 224 22.37 13.83 10.52
C TYR A 224 21.89 14.91 9.52
N ASN A 225 21.75 16.14 9.99
CA ASN A 225 21.25 17.30 9.24
C ASN A 225 22.38 18.26 8.88
N VAL A 226 23.08 18.79 9.88
CA VAL A 226 24.11 19.82 9.70
C VAL A 226 25.09 19.84 10.87
N ASP A 227 26.36 20.11 10.53
CA ASP A 227 27.46 20.45 11.43
C ASP A 227 27.20 21.87 11.94
N VAL A 228 26.93 22.03 13.24
CA VAL A 228 26.89 23.36 13.86
C VAL A 228 28.27 23.59 14.48
N ASP A 229 29.22 23.92 13.60
CA ASP A 229 30.59 24.20 13.99
C ASP A 229 30.62 25.42 14.92
N GLY A 230 31.28 25.27 16.07
CA GLY A 230 31.30 26.25 17.17
C GLY A 230 32.11 27.51 16.87
N ILE A 231 31.92 28.15 15.71
CA ILE A 231 32.62 29.37 15.27
C ILE A 231 32.36 30.53 16.25
N VAL A 232 31.25 30.51 17.00
CA VAL A 232 30.94 31.48 18.04
C VAL A 232 31.56 31.05 19.38
N PRO A 233 32.46 31.84 19.99
CA PRO A 233 33.00 31.53 21.31
C PRO A 233 31.90 31.43 22.38
N GLY A 234 31.71 30.23 22.93
CA GLY A 234 30.65 29.90 23.88
C GLY A 234 29.57 28.96 23.34
N ASP A 235 29.55 28.69 22.03
CA ASP A 235 28.75 27.61 21.46
C ASP A 235 29.46 26.27 21.67
N ARG A 236 28.70 25.22 22.02
CA ARG A 236 29.22 23.85 22.04
C ARG A 236 29.17 23.38 20.58
N ALA A 237 30.26 22.83 20.03
CA ALA A 237 30.28 22.33 18.66
C ALA A 237 29.40 21.07 18.57
N ASN A 238 28.16 21.27 18.11
CA ASN A 238 27.06 20.32 18.28
C ASN A 238 26.55 19.87 16.91
N ASP A 239 26.48 18.56 16.68
CA ASP A 239 25.82 18.07 15.47
C ASP A 239 24.30 18.19 15.63
N GLU A 240 23.61 18.60 14.55
CA GLU A 240 22.16 18.59 14.48
C GLU A 240 21.66 17.39 13.66
N TYR A 241 20.64 16.71 14.16
CA TYR A 241 19.99 15.54 13.56
C TYR A 241 18.51 15.83 13.34
N ALA A 242 18.00 15.50 12.16
CA ALA A 242 16.60 15.66 11.78
C ALA A 242 15.85 14.32 11.71
N ALA A 243 14.58 14.32 12.08
CA ALA A 243 13.67 13.19 11.93
C ALA A 243 12.23 13.66 11.69
N SER A 244 11.35 12.77 11.23
CA SER A 244 9.91 13.01 11.17
C SER A 244 9.19 11.86 11.87
N LEU A 245 8.12 12.19 12.61
CA LEU A 245 7.21 11.22 13.20
C LEU A 245 6.06 10.96 12.23
N LEU A 246 5.46 9.76 12.28
CA LEU A 246 4.18 9.50 11.61
C LEU A 246 3.04 9.88 12.56
N GLY A 247 2.04 10.59 12.02
CA GLY A 247 0.79 10.91 12.70
C GLY A 247 0.13 9.64 13.21
N ARG A 248 -0.39 9.70 14.44
CA ARG A 248 -1.06 8.58 15.11
C ARG A 248 -2.58 8.75 15.05
N ALA A 249 -3.31 7.93 15.79
CA ALA A 249 -4.71 8.21 16.10
C ALA A 249 -4.85 9.55 16.85
N GLU A 250 -6.02 10.19 16.74
CA GLU A 250 -6.38 11.44 17.42
C GLU A 250 -5.96 11.45 18.90
N GLY A 251 -5.39 12.57 19.35
CA GLY A 251 -4.95 12.78 20.73
C GLY A 251 -3.58 13.43 20.86
N ASP A 252 -3.16 13.62 22.11
CA ASP A 252 -1.91 14.27 22.48
C ASP A 252 -0.81 13.25 22.83
N TYR A 253 0.39 13.50 22.32
CA TYR A 253 1.56 12.64 22.48
C TYR A 253 2.77 13.46 22.92
N TYR A 254 3.69 12.84 23.65
CA TYR A 254 5.03 13.39 23.88
C TYR A 254 6.03 12.84 22.87
N TYR A 255 7.02 13.67 22.52
CA TYR A 255 8.20 13.25 21.78
C TYR A 255 9.49 13.88 22.33
N ALA A 256 10.59 13.16 22.17
CA ALA A 256 11.91 13.54 22.67
C ALA A 256 13.01 12.92 21.80
N TYR A 257 14.22 13.47 21.90
CA TYR A 257 15.39 12.84 21.29
C TYR A 257 16.08 11.91 22.28
N ARG A 258 16.84 10.96 21.73
CA ARG A 258 17.93 10.31 22.44
C ARG A 258 19.14 10.10 21.53
N PHE A 259 20.32 10.11 22.11
CA PHE A 259 21.57 9.86 21.40
C PHE A 259 22.42 8.79 22.08
N SER A 260 23.19 8.07 21.26
CA SER A 260 24.14 7.02 21.66
C SER A 260 25.47 7.20 20.91
N LEU A 261 26.56 6.68 21.50
CA LEU A 261 27.90 6.60 20.90
C LEU A 261 28.39 5.13 20.81
N ASP A 262 27.63 4.18 21.35
CA ASP A 262 27.99 2.77 21.56
C ASP A 262 27.00 1.81 20.87
N ASP A 263 26.54 2.19 19.68
CA ASP A 263 25.55 1.50 18.83
C ASP A 263 24.17 1.27 19.49
N GLY A 264 23.91 1.91 20.62
CA GLY A 264 22.65 1.88 21.34
C GLY A 264 22.62 1.00 22.59
N GLU A 265 23.79 0.60 23.11
CA GLU A 265 23.91 -0.02 24.44
C GLU A 265 23.56 1.00 25.55
N THR A 266 23.99 2.26 25.40
CA THR A 266 23.58 3.37 26.28
C THR A 266 22.95 4.51 25.49
N TRP A 267 22.02 5.23 26.14
CA TRP A 267 21.27 6.33 25.55
C TRP A 267 21.16 7.50 26.53
N LEU A 268 21.49 8.71 26.06
CA LEU A 268 21.14 9.96 26.75
C LEU A 268 19.82 10.49 26.18
N LEU A 269 18.81 10.69 27.04
CA LEU A 269 17.53 11.31 26.69
C LEU A 269 17.63 12.84 26.72
N CYS A 270 16.88 13.49 25.83
CA CYS A 270 16.98 14.93 25.57
C CYS A 270 15.58 15.55 25.46
N ASP A 271 15.25 16.43 26.40
CA ASP A 271 14.02 17.23 26.36
C ASP A 271 14.26 18.64 25.78
N ARG A 272 13.30 19.56 25.90
CA ARG A 272 13.38 20.93 25.37
C ARG A 272 14.34 21.86 26.14
N THR A 273 14.77 21.47 27.34
CA THR A 273 15.74 22.20 28.18
C THR A 273 17.15 21.63 28.04
N GLY A 274 17.26 20.34 27.70
CA GLY A 274 18.50 19.69 27.32
C GLY A 274 18.70 18.39 28.09
N SER A 275 19.94 18.15 28.50
CA SER A 275 20.31 17.02 29.36
C SER A 275 21.19 17.43 30.54
N ASP A 276 21.45 18.74 30.74
CA ASP A 276 22.32 19.25 31.81
C ASP A 276 21.67 19.08 33.21
N ASP A 277 20.33 19.07 33.30
CA ASP A 277 19.51 18.84 34.50
C ASP A 277 18.83 17.45 34.55
N GLY A 278 19.07 16.62 33.52
CA GLY A 278 18.41 15.32 33.34
C GLY A 278 17.03 15.43 32.67
N PHE A 279 16.54 14.33 32.11
CA PHE A 279 15.31 14.31 31.32
C PHE A 279 14.05 14.45 32.18
N ASP A 280 13.22 15.46 31.91
CA ASP A 280 11.84 15.58 32.39
C ASP A 280 10.83 15.35 31.25
N VAL A 281 9.95 14.36 31.42
CA VAL A 281 8.89 14.05 30.46
C VAL A 281 7.88 15.20 30.29
N ALA A 282 7.70 16.06 31.30
CA ALA A 282 6.88 17.27 31.17
C ALA A 282 7.56 18.35 30.31
N LEU A 283 8.88 18.28 30.14
CA LEU A 283 9.68 19.16 29.29
C LEU A 283 9.94 18.56 27.90
N ALA A 284 9.43 17.36 27.60
CA ALA A 284 9.37 16.80 26.24
C ALA A 284 8.55 17.68 25.28
N GLY A 285 8.72 17.49 23.97
CA GLY A 285 7.91 18.14 22.94
C GLY A 285 6.51 17.52 22.86
N THR A 286 5.51 18.29 22.42
CA THR A 286 4.12 17.83 22.33
C THR A 286 3.66 17.72 20.88
N LEU A 287 3.11 16.57 20.49
CA LEU A 287 2.45 16.37 19.20
C LEU A 287 0.94 16.26 19.42
N HIS A 288 0.20 17.20 18.85
CA HIS A 288 -1.25 17.20 18.78
C HIS A 288 -1.69 16.56 17.47
N VAL A 289 -2.30 15.38 17.54
CA VAL A 289 -3.00 14.78 16.39
C VAL A 289 -4.45 15.26 16.44
N LEU A 290 -4.81 16.13 15.48
CA LEU A 290 -6.11 16.76 15.39
C LEU A 290 -7.24 15.74 15.19
N PRO A 291 -8.49 16.07 15.59
CA PRO A 291 -9.64 15.28 15.20
C PRO A 291 -9.75 15.25 13.69
N ALA A 292 -9.73 14.04 13.11
CA ALA A 292 -9.79 13.90 11.66
C ALA A 292 -11.02 14.64 11.11
N PRO A 293 -10.88 15.41 10.00
CA PRO A 293 -12.04 16.02 9.38
C PRO A 293 -13.06 14.92 9.02
N PRO A 294 -14.37 15.19 9.20
CA PRO A 294 -15.41 14.23 8.90
C PRO A 294 -15.26 13.75 7.44
N PRO A 295 -15.45 12.46 7.17
CA PRO A 295 -15.25 11.91 5.84
C PRO A 295 -16.17 12.62 4.85
N SER A 296 -15.64 12.91 3.67
CA SER A 296 -16.35 13.58 2.59
C SER A 296 -16.05 12.89 1.26
N ILE A 297 -17.03 12.91 0.36
CA ILE A 297 -16.89 12.35 -0.98
C ILE A 297 -15.94 13.26 -1.77
N ALA A 298 -14.68 12.84 -1.89
CA ALA A 298 -13.65 13.60 -2.57
C ALA A 298 -13.77 13.47 -4.10
N TRP A 299 -14.26 12.32 -4.59
CA TRP A 299 -14.57 12.10 -5.98
C TRP A 299 -15.69 11.05 -6.13
N CYS A 300 -16.50 11.18 -7.18
CA CYS A 300 -17.41 10.15 -7.65
C CYS A 300 -17.76 10.43 -9.11
N ALA A 301 -18.13 9.40 -9.88
CA ALA A 301 -18.64 9.56 -11.24
C ALA A 301 -19.45 8.33 -11.69
N ILE A 302 -20.29 8.49 -12.72
CA ILE A 302 -20.73 7.37 -13.56
C ILE A 302 -19.52 6.85 -14.34
N ASP A 303 -19.18 5.57 -14.18
CA ASP A 303 -18.13 4.91 -14.97
C ASP A 303 -18.68 4.49 -16.33
N ARG A 304 -19.82 3.79 -16.35
CA ARG A 304 -20.38 3.22 -17.58
C ARG A 304 -21.86 2.80 -17.45
N PRO A 305 -22.63 2.82 -18.54
CA PRO A 305 -22.36 3.61 -19.73
C PRO A 305 -22.54 5.11 -19.45
N ALA A 306 -22.00 5.99 -20.31
CA ALA A 306 -22.28 7.43 -20.29
C ALA A 306 -23.56 7.77 -21.09
N ALA A 307 -23.95 6.90 -22.02
CA ALA A 307 -25.19 7.01 -22.78
C ALA A 307 -25.80 5.62 -22.97
N ALA A 308 -27.12 5.52 -22.84
CA ALA A 308 -27.89 4.29 -22.89
C ALA A 308 -29.12 4.47 -23.80
N THR A 309 -29.60 3.36 -24.36
CA THR A 309 -30.89 3.31 -25.06
C THR A 309 -31.72 2.19 -24.44
N ALA A 310 -33.00 2.46 -24.21
CA ALA A 310 -33.96 1.48 -23.70
C ALA A 310 -35.30 1.62 -24.42
N GLU A 311 -36.04 0.53 -24.54
CA GLU A 311 -37.43 0.57 -24.98
C GLU A 311 -38.36 0.86 -23.80
N LYS A 312 -39.43 1.61 -24.04
CA LYS A 312 -40.54 1.77 -23.10
C LYS A 312 -41.10 0.40 -22.67
N GLY A 313 -41.06 0.11 -21.36
CA GLY A 313 -41.43 -1.20 -20.84
C GLY A 313 -40.51 -2.36 -21.25
N GLY A 314 -39.26 -2.05 -21.60
CA GLY A 314 -38.15 -3.01 -21.74
C GLY A 314 -37.36 -3.21 -20.44
N ASP A 315 -36.34 -4.06 -20.50
CA ASP A 315 -35.49 -4.37 -19.34
C ASP A 315 -34.66 -3.16 -18.87
N PRO A 316 -34.39 -3.00 -17.56
CA PRO A 316 -33.52 -1.95 -17.04
C PRO A 316 -32.08 -2.05 -17.54
N VAL A 317 -31.47 -0.90 -17.85
CA VAL A 317 -30.05 -0.82 -18.25
C VAL A 317 -29.17 -0.84 -17.00
N ALA A 318 -28.15 -1.69 -16.95
CA ALA A 318 -27.16 -1.67 -15.89
C ALA A 318 -26.24 -0.44 -16.01
N VAL A 319 -26.16 0.37 -14.96
CA VAL A 319 -25.27 1.53 -14.87
C VAL A 319 -24.37 1.36 -13.65
N PHE A 320 -23.07 1.61 -13.85
CA PHE A 320 -22.02 1.51 -12.86
C PHE A 320 -21.50 2.90 -12.53
N ALA A 321 -21.35 3.19 -11.25
CA ALA A 321 -20.77 4.42 -10.73
C ALA A 321 -19.71 4.09 -9.68
N ARG A 322 -18.70 4.95 -9.56
CA ARG A 322 -17.63 4.81 -8.58
C ARG A 322 -17.59 5.98 -7.61
N VAL A 323 -17.06 5.74 -6.42
CA VAL A 323 -16.92 6.73 -5.35
C VAL A 323 -15.58 6.56 -4.63
N HIS A 324 -14.93 7.68 -4.32
CA HIS A 324 -13.73 7.75 -3.50
C HIS A 324 -13.99 8.64 -2.28
N VAL A 325 -13.89 8.07 -1.09
CA VAL A 325 -13.99 8.75 0.20
C VAL A 325 -12.72 8.41 0.98
N PRO A 326 -11.77 9.36 1.13
CA PRO A 326 -10.51 9.12 1.82
C PRO A 326 -10.72 8.47 3.20
N ARG A 327 -9.94 7.42 3.48
CA ARG A 327 -10.02 6.59 4.72
C ARG A 327 -11.30 5.75 4.88
N VAL A 328 -12.25 5.78 3.93
CA VAL A 328 -13.50 5.00 3.98
C VAL A 328 -13.56 3.94 2.88
N THR A 329 -13.35 4.33 1.61
CA THR A 329 -13.31 3.44 0.43
C THR A 329 -11.90 2.88 0.16
N ALA A 330 -11.07 2.79 1.21
CA ALA A 330 -9.67 2.36 1.12
C ALA A 330 -9.42 0.98 1.78
N GLY A 331 -10.49 0.34 2.25
CA GLY A 331 -10.48 -1.03 2.78
C GLY A 331 -11.32 -1.94 1.87
N VAL A 332 -11.31 -3.23 2.17
CA VAL A 332 -12.10 -4.22 1.40
C VAL A 332 -13.59 -4.08 1.73
N GLY A 333 -14.42 -3.98 0.69
CA GLY A 333 -15.87 -3.83 0.79
C GLY A 333 -16.34 -2.37 0.75
N PRO A 334 -17.67 -2.14 0.76
CA PRO A 334 -18.34 -0.90 0.32
C PRO A 334 -18.05 0.42 1.07
N GLY A 335 -17.06 0.45 1.96
CA GLY A 335 -16.84 1.58 2.86
C GLY A 335 -17.96 1.72 3.93
N PRO A 336 -17.61 1.83 5.23
CA PRO A 336 -18.62 1.98 6.27
C PRO A 336 -19.42 3.28 6.11
N GLY A 337 -20.75 3.15 5.97
CA GLY A 337 -21.69 4.28 5.91
C GLY A 337 -21.98 4.81 4.49
N VAL A 338 -21.30 4.32 3.46
CA VAL A 338 -21.57 4.72 2.07
C VAL A 338 -22.91 4.15 1.61
N THR A 339 -23.79 5.03 1.13
CA THR A 339 -25.03 4.66 0.42
C THR A 339 -25.03 5.28 -0.97
N ALA A 340 -25.58 4.57 -1.94
CA ALA A 340 -25.52 4.93 -3.36
C ALA A 340 -26.88 4.75 -4.03
N GLU A 341 -27.28 5.69 -4.86
CA GLU A 341 -28.52 5.65 -5.64
C GLU A 341 -28.28 6.11 -7.09
N LEU A 342 -29.01 5.51 -8.02
CA LEU A 342 -29.06 5.88 -9.42
C LEU A 342 -30.38 6.60 -9.70
N GLY A 343 -30.30 7.80 -10.23
CA GLY A 343 -31.44 8.65 -10.50
C GLY A 343 -31.64 8.91 -11.99
N ARG A 344 -32.90 9.05 -12.40
CA ARG A 344 -33.28 9.57 -13.73
C ARG A 344 -34.20 10.79 -13.60
N GLY A 345 -34.09 11.73 -14.52
CA GLY A 345 -34.95 12.91 -14.63
C GLY A 345 -35.06 13.45 -16.04
N VAL A 346 -35.91 14.46 -16.23
CA VAL A 346 -36.06 15.18 -17.50
C VAL A 346 -35.01 16.29 -17.62
N SER A 347 -34.58 16.61 -18.84
CA SER A 347 -33.66 17.74 -19.10
C SER A 347 -34.26 19.07 -18.65
N GLY A 348 -33.44 19.96 -18.09
CA GLY A 348 -33.86 21.25 -17.55
C GLY A 348 -34.30 21.20 -16.07
N VAL A 349 -34.21 20.04 -15.42
CA VAL A 349 -34.57 19.84 -14.00
C VAL A 349 -33.37 19.27 -13.24
N ALA A 350 -32.93 19.98 -12.20
CA ALA A 350 -31.81 19.57 -11.36
C ALA A 350 -32.15 18.31 -10.51
N PRO A 351 -31.15 17.47 -10.19
CA PRO A 351 -31.34 16.17 -9.52
C PRO A 351 -31.82 16.24 -8.06
N ASP A 352 -31.68 17.41 -7.43
CA ASP A 352 -32.19 17.74 -6.10
C ASP A 352 -33.65 18.24 -6.11
N ALA A 353 -34.22 18.51 -7.28
CA ALA A 353 -35.58 19.00 -7.44
C ALA A 353 -36.61 17.85 -7.61
N ALA A 354 -37.88 18.17 -7.31
CA ALA A 354 -39.00 17.26 -7.59
C ALA A 354 -39.11 17.00 -9.10
N GLY A 355 -38.94 15.74 -9.51
CA GLY A 355 -38.92 15.33 -10.91
C GLY A 355 -37.93 14.18 -11.19
N TRP A 356 -36.97 13.96 -10.29
CA TRP A 356 -36.06 12.82 -10.37
C TRP A 356 -36.59 11.59 -9.60
N THR A 357 -36.44 10.41 -10.20
CA THR A 357 -36.75 9.11 -9.58
C THR A 357 -35.45 8.40 -9.25
N TRP A 358 -35.26 8.03 -7.98
CA TRP A 358 -34.03 7.41 -7.46
C TRP A 358 -34.26 5.95 -7.07
N THR A 359 -33.27 5.10 -7.37
CA THR A 359 -33.25 3.67 -7.06
C THR A 359 -31.93 3.30 -6.39
N ALA A 360 -31.96 2.52 -5.32
CA ALA A 360 -30.74 2.05 -4.64
C ALA A 360 -29.80 1.30 -5.59
N MET A 361 -28.50 1.62 -5.50
CA MET A 361 -27.43 0.86 -6.15
C MET A 361 -26.88 -0.19 -5.19
N THR A 362 -26.35 -1.27 -5.73
CA THR A 362 -25.69 -2.35 -4.98
C THR A 362 -24.19 -2.27 -5.21
N TYR A 363 -23.39 -2.38 -4.15
CA TYR A 363 -21.94 -2.52 -4.26
C TYR A 363 -21.57 -3.79 -5.03
N VAL A 364 -20.56 -3.69 -5.90
CA VAL A 364 -20.11 -4.78 -6.78
C VAL A 364 -18.68 -5.21 -6.44
N ALA A 365 -17.75 -4.26 -6.35
CA ALA A 365 -16.34 -4.54 -6.15
C ALA A 365 -15.56 -3.30 -5.70
N ASP A 366 -14.50 -3.52 -4.94
CA ASP A 366 -13.37 -2.60 -4.80
C ASP A 366 -12.66 -2.52 -6.17
N ILE A 367 -12.44 -1.33 -6.74
CA ILE A 367 -11.77 -1.15 -8.04
C ILE A 367 -10.33 -0.65 -7.89
N ASP A 368 -9.59 -1.25 -6.96
CA ASP A 368 -8.13 -1.17 -6.90
C ASP A 368 -7.50 -2.38 -6.18
N GLY A 369 -6.16 -2.45 -6.16
CA GLY A 369 -5.45 -3.54 -5.47
C GLY A 369 -4.15 -4.07 -6.10
N LEU A 370 -3.51 -3.38 -7.05
CA LEU A 370 -2.23 -3.84 -7.64
C LEU A 370 -1.05 -2.85 -7.59
N VAL A 371 -1.25 -1.56 -7.28
CA VAL A 371 -0.15 -0.57 -7.22
C VAL A 371 -0.35 0.46 -6.10
N PRO A 372 0.65 0.74 -5.25
CA PRO A 372 0.60 1.87 -4.31
C PRO A 372 0.60 3.21 -5.05
N GLY A 373 -0.39 4.06 -4.76
CA GLY A 373 -0.52 5.42 -5.31
C GLY A 373 -1.79 5.70 -6.11
N ASP A 374 -2.72 4.74 -6.22
CA ASP A 374 -4.03 4.94 -6.85
C ASP A 374 -5.12 5.33 -5.82
N LEU A 375 -6.21 5.93 -6.28
CA LEU A 375 -7.30 6.45 -5.43
C LEU A 375 -8.37 5.38 -5.21
N ALA A 376 -8.21 4.57 -4.16
CA ALA A 376 -9.12 3.46 -3.82
C ALA A 376 -10.61 3.83 -3.93
N ASN A 377 -11.29 3.27 -4.94
CA ASN A 377 -12.63 3.67 -5.32
C ASN A 377 -13.56 2.48 -5.54
N ASP A 378 -14.74 2.54 -4.92
CA ASP A 378 -15.68 1.42 -4.85
C ASP A 378 -16.66 1.51 -6.01
N GLU A 379 -16.93 0.39 -6.70
CA GLU A 379 -17.90 0.33 -7.79
C GLU A 379 -19.27 -0.19 -7.33
N TYR A 380 -20.30 0.57 -7.68
CA TYR A 380 -21.70 0.31 -7.41
C TYR A 380 -22.46 0.17 -8.73
N GLN A 381 -23.43 -0.74 -8.78
CA GLN A 381 -24.30 -0.98 -9.93
C GLN A 381 -25.76 -0.66 -9.58
N GLY A 382 -26.43 0.10 -10.44
CA GLY A 382 -27.86 0.37 -10.39
C GLY A 382 -28.58 -0.13 -11.64
N ALA A 383 -29.90 -0.33 -11.52
CA ALA A 383 -30.77 -0.71 -12.62
C ALA A 383 -31.57 0.52 -13.10
N LEU A 384 -31.21 1.06 -14.26
CA LEU A 384 -31.87 2.20 -14.88
C LEU A 384 -33.07 1.72 -15.70
N ALA A 385 -34.25 1.70 -15.07
CA ALA A 385 -35.49 1.39 -15.78
C ALA A 385 -35.81 2.45 -16.85
N ALA A 386 -36.51 2.06 -17.91
CA ALA A 386 -37.16 3.00 -18.82
C ALA A 386 -38.38 3.67 -18.14
N PRO A 387 -38.67 4.96 -18.40
CA PRO A 387 -39.94 5.60 -18.09
C PRO A 387 -41.04 5.20 -19.07
N ASP A 388 -42.29 5.54 -18.73
CA ASP A 388 -43.48 5.22 -19.55
C ASP A 388 -43.65 6.12 -20.78
N ASP A 389 -42.86 7.19 -20.92
CA ASP A 389 -42.89 8.08 -22.08
C ASP A 389 -41.57 7.99 -22.87
N ALA A 390 -41.67 7.83 -24.19
CA ALA A 390 -40.50 7.87 -25.07
C ALA A 390 -39.93 9.30 -25.14
N GLY A 391 -38.59 9.42 -25.22
CA GLY A 391 -37.90 10.71 -25.21
C GLY A 391 -36.47 10.65 -24.69
N GLU A 392 -35.87 11.82 -24.51
CA GLU A 392 -34.52 11.99 -23.98
C GLU A 392 -34.55 12.32 -22.48
N TYR A 393 -33.84 11.53 -21.69
CA TYR A 393 -33.74 11.67 -20.23
C TYR A 393 -32.29 11.79 -19.80
N LEU A 394 -32.09 12.40 -18.63
CA LEU A 394 -30.79 12.48 -17.97
C LEU A 394 -30.76 11.51 -16.80
N TYR A 395 -29.57 10.96 -16.50
CA TYR A 395 -29.31 10.19 -15.30
C TYR A 395 -27.99 10.59 -14.62
N ALA A 396 -27.95 10.36 -13.31
CA ALA A 396 -26.86 10.70 -12.42
C ALA A 396 -26.80 9.64 -11.31
N ALA A 397 -25.60 9.38 -10.79
CA ALA A 397 -25.47 8.68 -9.51
C ALA A 397 -25.51 9.70 -8.38
N ARG A 398 -25.85 9.27 -7.16
CA ARG A 398 -25.62 10.06 -5.95
C ARG A 398 -25.13 9.17 -4.82
N PHE A 399 -24.23 9.72 -4.01
CA PHE A 399 -23.65 9.03 -2.86
C PHE A 399 -23.85 9.85 -1.58
N SER A 400 -23.98 9.17 -0.46
CA SER A 400 -24.16 9.75 0.87
C SER A 400 -23.36 8.98 1.92
N LEU A 401 -22.94 9.67 2.97
CA LEU A 401 -22.22 9.15 4.13
C LEU A 401 -23.04 9.20 5.44
N ASP A 402 -24.27 9.70 5.38
CA ASP A 402 -25.14 9.97 6.53
C ASP A 402 -26.53 9.31 6.41
N GLY A 403 -26.60 8.20 5.66
CA GLY A 403 -27.82 7.45 5.43
C GLY A 403 -28.83 8.13 4.50
N GLY A 404 -28.37 9.07 3.66
CA GLY A 404 -29.20 9.76 2.68
C GLY A 404 -29.81 11.08 3.17
N THR A 405 -29.25 11.69 4.22
CA THR A 405 -29.64 13.03 4.69
C THR A 405 -28.99 14.12 3.83
N THR A 406 -27.73 13.94 3.45
CA THR A 406 -27.01 14.75 2.46
C THR A 406 -26.52 13.89 1.31
N TRP A 407 -26.46 14.47 0.10
CA TRP A 407 -26.14 13.76 -1.14
C TRP A 407 -25.14 14.54 -2.00
N THR A 408 -24.10 13.88 -2.47
CA THR A 408 -23.25 14.35 -3.57
C THR A 408 -23.79 13.77 -4.87
N TYR A 409 -24.10 14.63 -5.84
CA TYR A 409 -24.65 14.24 -7.14
C TYR A 409 -23.52 14.16 -8.18
N CYS A 410 -23.36 12.97 -8.77
CA CYS A 410 -22.22 12.59 -9.57
C CYS A 410 -22.67 12.30 -11.01
N ASP A 411 -22.02 12.94 -11.96
CA ASP A 411 -22.26 12.75 -13.39
C ASP A 411 -21.12 11.96 -14.04
N THR A 412 -20.95 11.96 -15.36
CA THR A 412 -19.85 11.21 -16.03
C THR A 412 -18.50 11.92 -15.92
N ALA A 413 -18.44 13.13 -15.37
CA ALA A 413 -17.22 13.94 -15.26
C ALA A 413 -16.75 14.11 -13.81
N GLY A 414 -17.65 14.06 -12.82
CA GLY A 414 -17.24 14.09 -11.41
C GLY A 414 -18.36 14.35 -10.39
N PRO A 415 -17.99 14.76 -9.16
CA PRO A 415 -18.88 14.97 -8.02
C PRO A 415 -19.70 16.27 -8.08
N ILE A 416 -19.81 16.90 -9.26
CA ILE A 416 -20.57 18.13 -9.48
C ILE A 416 -21.45 17.92 -10.72
N TYR A 417 -22.73 17.67 -10.50
CA TYR A 417 -23.70 17.49 -11.57
C TYR A 417 -23.76 18.68 -12.54
N SER A 418 -23.71 18.38 -13.83
CA SER A 418 -24.01 19.30 -14.93
C SER A 418 -24.79 18.58 -16.03
N GLU A 419 -25.83 19.19 -16.61
CA GLU A 419 -26.62 18.58 -17.70
C GLU A 419 -25.80 18.28 -18.97
N VAL A 420 -24.62 18.92 -19.10
CA VAL A 420 -23.68 18.69 -20.20
C VAL A 420 -22.98 17.34 -20.07
N THR A 421 -22.72 16.91 -18.83
CA THR A 421 -21.95 15.72 -18.44
C THR A 421 -22.80 14.68 -17.69
N ALA A 422 -24.10 14.91 -17.54
CA ALA A 422 -25.07 13.92 -17.11
C ALA A 422 -25.13 12.73 -18.08
N GLY A 423 -25.38 11.54 -17.54
CA GLY A 423 -25.64 10.35 -18.35
C GLY A 423 -26.90 10.54 -19.18
N ARG A 424 -26.94 10.02 -20.42
CA ARG A 424 -28.08 10.21 -21.34
C ARG A 424 -28.83 8.92 -21.59
N LEU A 425 -30.12 8.90 -21.36
CA LEU A 425 -31.01 7.78 -21.66
C LEU A 425 -31.97 8.18 -22.78
N THR A 426 -31.76 7.60 -23.96
CA THR A 426 -32.72 7.64 -25.07
C THR A 426 -33.75 6.53 -24.85
N VAL A 427 -35.01 6.92 -24.71
CA VAL A 427 -36.14 5.99 -24.55
C VAL A 427 -36.90 5.96 -25.86
N THR A 428 -36.90 4.82 -26.54
CA THR A 428 -37.71 4.63 -27.76
C THR A 428 -39.09 4.10 -27.40
N GLU A 429 -40.07 4.39 -28.25
CA GLU A 429 -41.28 3.57 -28.29
C GLU A 429 -40.89 2.10 -28.49
N PRO A 430 -41.70 1.12 -28.02
CA PRO A 430 -41.45 -0.28 -28.27
C PRO A 430 -41.33 -0.49 -29.78
N GLY A 431 -40.27 -1.17 -30.24
CA GLY A 431 -39.97 -1.23 -31.66
C GLY A 431 -41.18 -1.73 -32.48
N THR A 432 -41.43 -1.11 -33.64
CA THR A 432 -42.40 -1.63 -34.61
C THR A 432 -41.83 -2.88 -35.29
N GLY A 433 -41.73 -3.96 -34.51
CA GLY A 433 -41.47 -5.30 -35.02
C GLY A 433 -42.54 -5.69 -36.06
N PRO A 434 -42.26 -6.73 -36.87
CA PRO A 434 -43.21 -7.19 -37.88
C PRO A 434 -44.54 -7.55 -37.22
N LEU A 435 -45.55 -6.69 -37.40
CA LEU A 435 -46.89 -6.90 -36.88
C LEU A 435 -47.55 -8.11 -37.56
N VAL A 436 -48.48 -8.75 -36.85
CA VAL A 436 -49.40 -9.71 -37.47
C VAL A 436 -50.21 -8.98 -38.53
N GLY A 437 -49.90 -9.24 -39.81
CA GLY A 437 -50.53 -8.56 -40.94
C GLY A 437 -51.89 -9.14 -41.28
N TRP A 438 -52.08 -10.44 -41.06
CA TRP A 438 -53.34 -11.17 -41.23
C TRP A 438 -53.38 -12.37 -40.28
N CYS A 439 -54.58 -12.78 -39.88
CA CYS A 439 -54.83 -14.05 -39.19
C CYS A 439 -56.30 -14.45 -39.33
N ASN A 440 -56.62 -15.72 -39.07
CA ASN A 440 -58.00 -16.20 -38.92
C ASN A 440 -58.12 -17.35 -37.91
N LEU A 441 -59.32 -17.53 -37.37
CA LEU A 441 -59.79 -18.82 -36.87
C LEU A 441 -60.11 -19.69 -38.10
N GLN A 442 -59.44 -20.82 -38.27
CA GLN A 442 -59.54 -21.63 -39.49
C GLN A 442 -60.60 -22.71 -39.38
N TRP A 443 -60.54 -23.52 -38.31
CA TRP A 443 -61.44 -24.66 -38.11
C TRP A 443 -61.39 -25.15 -36.65
N PRO A 444 -62.48 -25.70 -36.09
CA PRO A 444 -63.84 -25.65 -36.62
C PRO A 444 -64.46 -24.25 -36.47
N SER A 445 -65.65 -24.05 -37.04
CA SER A 445 -66.47 -22.85 -36.83
C SER A 445 -67.47 -22.99 -35.68
N SER A 446 -67.73 -24.22 -35.23
CA SER A 446 -68.55 -24.50 -34.06
C SER A 446 -68.08 -25.76 -33.34
N LEU A 447 -68.30 -25.80 -32.03
CA LEU A 447 -67.95 -26.90 -31.14
C LEU A 447 -69.10 -27.15 -30.17
N THR A 448 -69.31 -28.42 -29.82
CA THR A 448 -70.11 -28.83 -28.66
C THR A 448 -69.23 -29.67 -27.75
N VAL A 449 -69.19 -29.36 -26.46
CA VAL A 449 -68.35 -30.06 -25.47
C VAL A 449 -69.12 -30.19 -24.14
N ALA A 450 -68.91 -31.28 -23.41
CA ALA A 450 -69.46 -31.40 -22.06
C ALA A 450 -68.70 -30.49 -21.08
N ALA A 451 -69.39 -29.94 -20.08
CA ALA A 451 -68.77 -29.10 -19.06
C ALA A 451 -67.56 -29.79 -18.37
N GLY A 452 -66.40 -29.15 -18.51
CA GLY A 452 -65.11 -29.62 -17.97
C GLY A 452 -64.32 -30.59 -18.87
N ALA A 453 -64.86 -30.98 -20.03
CA ALA A 453 -64.10 -31.76 -21.02
C ALA A 453 -63.29 -30.85 -21.97
N THR A 454 -62.22 -31.40 -22.54
CA THR A 454 -61.44 -30.77 -23.61
C THR A 454 -62.14 -30.93 -24.96
N SER A 455 -62.21 -29.88 -25.77
CA SER A 455 -62.73 -29.94 -27.13
C SER A 455 -61.84 -30.75 -28.08
N GLU A 456 -62.33 -30.99 -29.30
CA GLU A 456 -61.44 -31.29 -30.43
C GLU A 456 -60.49 -30.10 -30.70
N PRO A 457 -59.33 -30.32 -31.35
CA PRO A 457 -58.41 -29.26 -31.75
C PRO A 457 -59.11 -28.16 -32.55
N VAL A 458 -58.91 -26.92 -32.10
CA VAL A 458 -59.15 -25.70 -32.86
C VAL A 458 -57.83 -25.33 -33.54
N TYR A 459 -57.91 -24.82 -34.76
CA TYR A 459 -56.79 -24.38 -35.58
C TYR A 459 -56.99 -22.92 -35.99
N GLY A 460 -55.90 -22.16 -36.01
CA GLY A 460 -55.86 -20.78 -36.50
C GLY A 460 -54.59 -20.53 -37.28
N ARG A 461 -54.65 -19.63 -38.26
CA ARG A 461 -53.50 -19.26 -39.10
C ARG A 461 -53.11 -17.82 -38.92
N VAL A 462 -51.84 -17.55 -39.19
CA VAL A 462 -51.21 -16.23 -39.00
C VAL A 462 -50.25 -15.92 -40.14
N TRP A 463 -50.22 -14.67 -40.57
CA TRP A 463 -49.24 -14.15 -41.52
C TRP A 463 -48.59 -12.89 -40.94
N ALA A 464 -47.26 -12.87 -40.94
CA ALA A 464 -46.46 -11.73 -40.50
C ALA A 464 -45.38 -11.43 -41.56
N ALA A 465 -45.36 -10.18 -42.03
CA ALA A 465 -44.53 -9.75 -43.14
C ALA A 465 -43.04 -9.98 -42.84
N GLY A 466 -42.37 -10.79 -43.68
CA GLY A 466 -40.96 -11.12 -43.50
C GLY A 466 -40.66 -12.15 -42.41
N VAL A 467 -41.68 -12.76 -41.79
CA VAL A 467 -41.52 -13.77 -40.73
C VAL A 467 -42.09 -15.13 -41.16
N THR A 468 -43.39 -15.23 -41.43
CA THR A 468 -44.04 -16.49 -41.85
C THR A 468 -43.66 -17.01 -43.25
N PRO A 469 -43.03 -16.22 -44.15
CA PRO A 469 -42.37 -16.78 -45.34
C PRO A 469 -41.01 -17.46 -45.09
N GLY A 470 -40.53 -17.50 -43.83
CA GLY A 470 -39.33 -18.23 -43.43
C GLY A 470 -39.67 -19.65 -42.97
N ALA A 471 -38.73 -20.58 -43.14
CA ALA A 471 -38.97 -22.00 -42.82
C ALA A 471 -39.08 -22.28 -41.31
N GLY A 472 -40.07 -23.07 -40.93
CA GLY A 472 -40.41 -23.42 -39.55
C GLY A 472 -41.20 -22.34 -38.83
N ARG A 473 -41.43 -22.51 -37.52
CA ARG A 473 -42.19 -21.55 -36.70
C ARG A 473 -41.60 -20.14 -36.80
N GLY A 474 -42.40 -19.19 -37.28
CA GLY A 474 -42.02 -17.78 -37.34
C GLY A 474 -41.55 -17.23 -35.99
N ALA A 475 -40.34 -16.67 -35.97
CA ALA A 475 -39.72 -16.15 -34.76
C ALA A 475 -40.54 -14.99 -34.15
N GLY A 476 -40.78 -15.04 -32.84
CA GLY A 476 -41.59 -14.05 -32.11
C GLY A 476 -43.10 -14.29 -32.13
N ILE A 477 -43.62 -15.16 -33.00
CA ILE A 477 -45.07 -15.44 -33.04
C ILE A 477 -45.49 -16.23 -31.79
N ARG A 478 -46.43 -15.68 -31.04
CA ARG A 478 -47.25 -16.43 -30.07
C ARG A 478 -48.72 -16.36 -30.47
N GLY A 479 -49.39 -17.51 -30.47
CA GLY A 479 -50.82 -17.64 -30.68
C GLY A 479 -51.53 -18.05 -29.40
N GLN A 480 -52.77 -17.60 -29.24
CA GLN A 480 -53.68 -18.09 -28.21
C GLN A 480 -55.05 -18.37 -28.84
N VAL A 481 -55.73 -19.40 -28.36
CA VAL A 481 -57.18 -19.58 -28.58
C VAL A 481 -57.90 -19.22 -27.29
N GLY A 482 -59.08 -18.63 -27.38
CA GLY A 482 -59.84 -18.23 -26.20
C GLY A 482 -61.32 -18.11 -26.44
N TYR A 483 -62.08 -18.14 -25.35
CA TYR A 483 -63.54 -18.13 -25.38
C TYR A 483 -64.13 -17.22 -24.28
N GLY A 484 -65.32 -16.68 -24.55
CA GLY A 484 -66.02 -15.81 -23.62
C GLY A 484 -67.45 -15.51 -24.04
N SER A 485 -68.12 -14.62 -23.29
CA SER A 485 -69.50 -14.23 -23.62
C SER A 485 -69.54 -13.53 -24.98
N PRO A 486 -70.50 -13.86 -25.89
CA PRO A 486 -70.71 -13.14 -27.14
C PRO A 486 -71.07 -11.65 -26.98
N SER A 487 -71.28 -11.18 -25.75
CA SER A 487 -71.55 -9.77 -25.41
C SER A 487 -70.40 -9.10 -24.63
N ALA A 488 -69.28 -9.79 -24.39
CA ALA A 488 -68.14 -9.28 -23.64
C ALA A 488 -66.96 -8.95 -24.56
N ASP A 489 -66.18 -7.95 -24.16
CA ASP A 489 -64.91 -7.59 -24.81
C ASP A 489 -63.96 -8.82 -24.87
N PRO A 490 -63.46 -9.20 -26.06
CA PRO A 490 -62.48 -10.29 -26.23
C PRO A 490 -61.23 -10.18 -25.35
N ALA A 491 -60.83 -8.97 -24.94
CA ALA A 491 -59.72 -8.77 -24.02
C ALA A 491 -59.98 -9.40 -22.63
N THR A 492 -61.25 -9.61 -22.26
CA THR A 492 -61.68 -10.20 -20.97
C THR A 492 -61.92 -11.70 -21.01
N TRP A 493 -61.72 -12.35 -22.16
CA TRP A 493 -61.98 -13.77 -22.36
C TRP A 493 -60.93 -14.68 -21.68
N THR A 494 -61.27 -15.97 -21.56
CA THR A 494 -60.32 -16.99 -21.10
C THR A 494 -59.45 -17.42 -22.27
N TRP A 495 -58.15 -17.14 -22.22
CA TRP A 495 -57.18 -17.41 -23.29
C TRP A 495 -56.19 -18.52 -22.89
N THR A 496 -55.80 -19.36 -23.84
CA THR A 496 -54.83 -20.46 -23.66
C THR A 496 -53.79 -20.39 -24.79
N GLU A 497 -52.49 -20.50 -24.47
CA GLU A 497 -51.42 -20.57 -25.47
C GLU A 497 -51.67 -21.70 -26.48
N ALA A 498 -51.43 -21.43 -27.76
CA ALA A 498 -51.55 -22.40 -28.84
C ALA A 498 -50.19 -22.91 -29.29
N ASP A 499 -50.14 -24.20 -29.56
CA ASP A 499 -48.95 -24.87 -30.08
C ASP A 499 -48.85 -24.66 -31.59
N PHE A 500 -47.62 -24.54 -32.09
CA PHE A 500 -47.36 -24.52 -33.53
C PHE A 500 -47.71 -25.88 -34.14
N ASN A 501 -48.48 -25.89 -35.23
CA ASN A 501 -48.88 -27.11 -35.95
C ASN A 501 -47.96 -27.37 -37.14
N VAL A 502 -47.96 -26.46 -38.13
CA VAL A 502 -47.28 -26.66 -39.41
C VAL A 502 -46.91 -25.33 -40.07
N ASP A 503 -45.73 -25.33 -40.69
CA ASP A 503 -45.26 -24.31 -41.62
C ASP A 503 -45.96 -24.53 -42.96
N VAL A 504 -46.74 -23.55 -43.41
CA VAL A 504 -47.43 -23.59 -44.71
C VAL A 504 -46.60 -22.78 -45.69
N ASP A 505 -45.50 -23.37 -46.13
CA ASP A 505 -44.35 -22.75 -46.81
C ASP A 505 -44.61 -22.17 -48.22
N GLY A 506 -45.87 -22.00 -48.63
CA GLY A 506 -46.25 -21.24 -49.82
C GLY A 506 -45.82 -21.86 -51.16
N LEU A 507 -45.38 -23.12 -51.18
CA LEU A 507 -44.80 -23.76 -52.37
C LEU A 507 -45.80 -24.00 -53.53
N ALA A 508 -47.10 -23.78 -53.32
CA ALA A 508 -48.13 -23.85 -54.35
C ALA A 508 -48.54 -22.44 -54.86
N PRO A 509 -48.68 -22.22 -56.18
CA PRO A 509 -49.12 -20.93 -56.71
C PRO A 509 -50.52 -20.53 -56.20
N GLY A 510 -50.56 -19.49 -55.37
CA GLY A 510 -51.79 -18.97 -54.74
C GLY A 510 -51.89 -19.20 -53.24
N ASP A 511 -50.93 -19.88 -52.63
CA ASP A 511 -50.84 -20.04 -51.17
C ASP A 511 -50.11 -18.83 -50.53
N LEU A 512 -50.45 -18.50 -49.28
CA LEU A 512 -50.17 -17.20 -48.66
C LEU A 512 -49.03 -17.18 -47.64
N ALA A 513 -48.26 -18.27 -47.50
CA ALA A 513 -47.14 -18.39 -46.55
C ALA A 513 -47.55 -18.07 -45.10
N ASN A 514 -48.52 -18.82 -44.57
CA ASN A 514 -49.18 -18.56 -43.29
C ASN A 514 -49.12 -19.74 -42.29
N ASP A 515 -48.32 -19.60 -41.24
CA ASP A 515 -48.16 -20.60 -40.17
C ASP A 515 -49.50 -20.99 -39.53
N GLU A 516 -49.66 -22.29 -39.27
CA GLU A 516 -50.85 -22.84 -38.61
C GLU A 516 -50.53 -23.23 -37.15
N TYR A 517 -51.42 -22.88 -36.23
CA TYR A 517 -51.34 -23.14 -34.80
C TYR A 517 -52.59 -23.90 -34.35
N TRP A 518 -52.49 -24.70 -33.28
CA TRP A 518 -53.61 -25.49 -32.76
C TRP A 518 -53.67 -25.50 -31.23
N GLN A 519 -54.88 -25.64 -30.67
CA GLN A 519 -55.11 -25.87 -29.23
C GLN A 519 -56.53 -26.39 -28.97
N ARG A 520 -56.78 -27.02 -27.83
CA ARG A 520 -58.10 -27.43 -27.34
C ARG A 520 -58.64 -26.45 -26.31
N LEU A 521 -59.95 -26.22 -26.33
CA LEU A 521 -60.67 -25.43 -25.32
C LEU A 521 -61.19 -26.33 -24.20
N THR A 522 -61.24 -25.81 -22.98
CA THR A 522 -61.87 -26.47 -21.82
C THR A 522 -62.73 -25.45 -21.10
N ALA A 523 -64.04 -25.70 -21.02
CA ALA A 523 -65.00 -24.80 -20.39
C ALA A 523 -65.85 -25.56 -19.36
N THR A 524 -65.94 -25.04 -18.14
CA THR A 524 -66.55 -25.74 -16.99
C THR A 524 -67.99 -25.33 -16.68
N THR A 525 -68.51 -24.32 -17.36
CA THR A 525 -69.86 -23.77 -17.13
C THR A 525 -70.71 -24.02 -18.38
N PRO A 526 -71.88 -24.68 -18.28
CA PRO A 526 -72.80 -24.85 -19.39
C PRO A 526 -73.30 -23.51 -19.95
N GLY A 527 -73.41 -23.41 -21.27
CA GLY A 527 -73.80 -22.18 -21.97
C GLY A 527 -73.28 -22.08 -23.40
N THR A 528 -73.59 -20.97 -24.08
CA THR A 528 -73.08 -20.67 -25.42
C THR A 528 -72.09 -19.52 -25.36
N TYR A 529 -70.89 -19.77 -25.88
CA TYR A 529 -69.76 -18.85 -25.90
C TYR A 529 -69.33 -18.56 -27.33
N ALA A 530 -68.72 -17.40 -27.53
CA ALA A 530 -67.92 -17.14 -28.72
C ALA A 530 -66.48 -17.57 -28.45
N TYR A 531 -65.77 -18.04 -29.48
CA TYR A 531 -64.32 -18.29 -29.42
C TYR A 531 -63.60 -17.79 -30.66
N ALA A 532 -62.33 -17.45 -30.48
CA ALA A 532 -61.49 -16.84 -31.51
C ALA A 532 -60.02 -17.21 -31.28
N TYR A 533 -59.19 -16.95 -32.29
CA TYR A 533 -57.75 -16.89 -32.12
C TYR A 533 -57.30 -15.45 -31.81
N ARG A 534 -56.12 -15.31 -31.22
CA ARG A 534 -55.35 -14.07 -31.27
C ARG A 534 -53.86 -14.35 -31.38
N PHE A 535 -53.13 -13.48 -32.05
CA PHE A 535 -51.68 -13.58 -32.22
C PHE A 535 -50.97 -12.29 -31.80
N THR A 536 -49.73 -12.45 -31.32
CA THR A 536 -48.82 -11.36 -30.94
C THR A 536 -47.43 -11.61 -31.51
N MET A 537 -46.68 -10.51 -31.68
CA MET A 537 -45.30 -10.44 -32.15
C MET A 537 -44.40 -9.60 -31.20
N ASP A 538 -44.96 -9.05 -30.12
CA ASP A 538 -44.31 -8.13 -29.18
C ASP A 538 -44.34 -8.65 -27.72
N ASP A 539 -44.38 -9.98 -27.60
CA ASP A 539 -44.54 -10.78 -26.38
C ASP A 539 -45.86 -10.55 -25.60
N GLY A 540 -46.91 -10.17 -26.32
CA GLY A 540 -48.26 -10.01 -25.77
C GLY A 540 -48.58 -8.62 -25.26
N ARG A 541 -47.75 -7.62 -25.59
CA ARG A 541 -48.05 -6.19 -25.36
C ARG A 541 -49.19 -5.71 -26.25
N SER A 542 -49.30 -6.24 -27.47
CA SER A 542 -50.45 -6.09 -28.37
C SER A 542 -50.91 -7.44 -28.93
N TRP A 543 -52.20 -7.51 -29.27
CA TRP A 543 -52.84 -8.73 -29.78
C TRP A 543 -53.73 -8.40 -30.97
N ARG A 544 -53.58 -9.14 -32.06
CA ARG A 544 -54.54 -9.14 -33.17
C ARG A 544 -55.51 -10.31 -33.00
N TYR A 545 -56.80 -10.02 -32.90
CA TYR A 545 -57.87 -11.00 -32.78
C TYR A 545 -58.31 -11.50 -34.16
N CYS A 546 -58.73 -12.77 -34.22
CA CYS A 546 -58.87 -13.53 -35.46
C CYS A 546 -60.16 -14.36 -35.44
N ASP A 547 -61.09 -13.96 -36.31
CA ASP A 547 -62.40 -14.55 -36.59
C ASP A 547 -62.35 -15.45 -37.85
N LEU A 548 -63.49 -15.99 -38.28
CA LEU A 548 -63.59 -17.01 -39.31
C LEU A 548 -63.28 -16.53 -40.74
N ASP A 549 -63.69 -15.31 -41.10
CA ASP A 549 -63.44 -14.71 -42.41
C ASP A 549 -62.05 -14.06 -42.53
N GLY A 550 -61.41 -13.79 -41.40
CA GLY A 550 -59.99 -13.44 -41.30
C GLY A 550 -59.71 -11.97 -41.56
N ALA A 551 -58.76 -11.43 -40.81
CA ALA A 551 -58.57 -9.98 -40.65
C ALA A 551 -57.89 -9.26 -41.85
N ALA A 552 -58.27 -9.58 -43.10
CA ALA A 552 -57.83 -8.88 -44.31
C ALA A 552 -58.67 -7.63 -44.62
N VAL A 553 -59.95 -7.61 -44.21
CA VAL A 553 -60.90 -6.52 -44.54
C VAL A 553 -61.89 -6.25 -43.40
N GLY A 554 -61.41 -6.03 -42.18
CA GLY A 554 -62.24 -5.69 -41.03
C GLY A 554 -61.49 -5.71 -39.71
N GLU A 555 -62.01 -4.97 -38.73
CA GLU A 555 -61.73 -5.22 -37.31
C GLU A 555 -62.45 -6.49 -36.88
N PHE A 556 -61.93 -7.19 -35.86
CA PHE A 556 -62.51 -8.44 -35.35
C PHE A 556 -64.03 -8.30 -35.09
N SER A 557 -64.80 -9.20 -35.69
CA SER A 557 -66.25 -9.24 -35.57
C SER A 557 -66.69 -10.40 -34.68
N ILE A 558 -67.30 -10.08 -33.55
CA ILE A 558 -67.89 -11.08 -32.65
C ILE A 558 -68.99 -11.93 -33.34
N ALA A 559 -69.58 -11.42 -34.42
CA ALA A 559 -70.55 -12.15 -35.24
C ALA A 559 -69.92 -13.15 -36.23
N GLN A 560 -68.59 -13.10 -36.43
CA GLN A 560 -67.80 -14.04 -37.22
C GLN A 560 -66.88 -14.92 -36.33
N ALA A 561 -67.02 -14.83 -35.00
CA ALA A 561 -66.34 -15.72 -34.07
C ALA A 561 -66.92 -17.15 -34.14
N GLY A 562 -66.11 -18.14 -33.76
CA GLY A 562 -66.57 -19.52 -33.62
C GLY A 562 -67.58 -19.66 -32.48
N THR A 563 -68.52 -20.60 -32.57
CA THR A 563 -69.54 -20.83 -31.53
C THR A 563 -69.25 -22.08 -30.71
N LEU A 564 -68.98 -21.93 -29.41
CA LEU A 564 -68.75 -23.02 -28.47
C LEU A 564 -70.00 -23.23 -27.60
N THR A 565 -70.64 -24.38 -27.74
CA THR A 565 -71.72 -24.84 -26.85
C THR A 565 -71.14 -25.76 -25.80
N VAL A 566 -71.42 -25.46 -24.53
CA VAL A 566 -71.04 -26.27 -23.37
C VAL A 566 -72.31 -26.88 -22.79
N GLU A 567 -72.39 -28.22 -22.77
CA GLU A 567 -73.52 -29.01 -22.26
C GLU A 567 -73.31 -29.47 -20.79
#